data_AF-A0A3C2E964-F1
#
_entry.id   AF-A0A3C2E964-F1
#
_cell.length_a   1.000
_cell.length_b   1.000
_cell.length_c   1.000
_cell.angle_alpha   90.00
_cell.angle_beta   90.00
_cell.angle_gamma   90.00
#
_symmetry.space_group_name_H-M   'P 1'
#
loop_
_entity.id
_entity.type
_entity.pdbx_description
1 polymer ?
#
loop_
_entity_poly.entity_id
_entity_poly.type
_entity_poly.pdbx_seq_one_letter_code
_entity_poly.pdbx_strand_id
1 'polypeptide(L)'
;SHAVETGRSLSDALRGAGGIPPLLIYMVAAGERSGSLGDMFGRGAAQIEQEMDGAMSLFLNLLEPLIIIIMGVIVTGIVLSILLPILKLNTLALG
;
A
#
# COMPACT_ATOMS: atom_id res chain seq x y z
N SER A 1 -26.92 -2.78 19.70
CA SER A 1 -26.39 -1.82 20.71
C SER A 1 -26.31 -2.40 22.13
N HIS A 2 -26.20 -3.73 22.36
CA HIS A 2 -26.24 -4.32 23.73
C HIS A 2 -25.04 -5.23 24.09
N ALA A 3 -23.84 -4.98 23.60
CA ALA A 3 -22.67 -5.82 23.94
C ALA A 3 -21.91 -5.36 25.21
N VAL A 4 -22.21 -4.17 25.75
CA VAL A 4 -21.44 -3.57 26.86
C VAL A 4 -22.03 -3.88 28.24
N GLU A 5 -23.26 -4.40 28.32
CA GLU A 5 -23.96 -4.69 29.59
C GLU A 5 -23.66 -6.09 30.18
N THR A 6 -22.88 -6.95 29.49
CA THR A 6 -22.68 -8.36 29.90
C THR A 6 -21.34 -8.68 30.55
N GLY A 7 -20.48 -7.69 30.85
CA GLY A 7 -19.21 -7.92 31.54
C GLY A 7 -18.15 -8.69 30.71
N ARG A 8 -18.36 -8.82 29.39
CA ARG A 8 -17.34 -9.32 28.46
C ARG A 8 -16.37 -8.20 28.12
N SER A 9 -15.07 -8.52 28.05
CA SER A 9 -14.05 -7.54 27.71
C SER A 9 -14.25 -7.00 26.28
N LEU A 10 -13.96 -5.73 26.05
CA LEU A 10 -13.94 -5.11 24.74
C LEU A 10 -12.99 -5.86 23.80
N SER A 11 -11.84 -6.31 24.30
CA SER A 11 -10.92 -7.14 23.51
C SER A 11 -11.55 -8.45 23.02
N ASP A 12 -12.44 -9.09 23.79
CA ASP A 12 -13.20 -10.27 23.34
C ASP A 12 -14.27 -9.93 22.30
N ALA A 13 -14.93 -8.78 22.45
CA ALA A 13 -15.89 -8.30 21.47
C ALA A 13 -15.22 -8.01 20.11
N LEU A 14 -14.03 -7.39 20.12
CA LEU A 14 -13.25 -7.10 18.90
C LEU A 14 -12.67 -8.35 18.24
N ARG A 15 -12.32 -9.40 19.01
CA ARG A 15 -11.94 -10.70 18.45
C ARG A 15 -13.07 -11.33 17.61
N GLY A 16 -14.32 -11.15 18.03
CA GLY A 16 -15.49 -11.68 17.33
C GLY A 16 -15.93 -10.87 16.10
N ALA A 17 -15.49 -9.61 15.98
CA ALA A 17 -15.93 -8.71 14.90
C ALA A 17 -15.25 -8.98 13.54
N GLY A 18 -14.07 -9.60 13.53
CA GLY A 18 -13.30 -9.85 12.31
C GLY A 18 -12.72 -8.57 11.68
N GLY A 19 -11.65 -8.71 10.89
CA GLY A 19 -10.99 -7.57 10.23
C GLY A 19 -10.16 -6.66 11.13
N ILE A 20 -10.10 -6.92 12.44
CA ILE A 20 -9.25 -6.20 13.38
C ILE A 20 -7.89 -6.90 13.50
N PRO A 21 -6.77 -6.19 13.28
CA PRO A 21 -5.42 -6.74 13.46
C PRO A 21 -5.20 -7.29 14.87
N PRO A 22 -4.49 -8.42 15.02
CA PRO A 22 -4.18 -8.99 16.34
C PRO A 22 -3.46 -8.02 17.28
N LEU A 23 -2.64 -7.12 16.72
CA LEU A 23 -1.93 -6.08 17.45
C LEU A 23 -2.88 -5.09 18.13
N LEU A 24 -3.93 -4.65 17.43
CA LEU A 24 -4.96 -3.79 17.98
C LEU A 24 -5.71 -4.47 19.13
N ILE A 25 -6.08 -5.74 18.95
CA ILE A 25 -6.74 -6.53 20.00
C ILE A 25 -5.86 -6.64 21.25
N TYR A 26 -4.54 -6.81 21.07
CA TYR A 26 -3.59 -6.84 22.17
C TYR A 26 -3.49 -5.49 22.90
N MET A 27 -3.41 -4.38 22.16
CA MET A 27 -3.38 -3.04 22.75
C MET A 27 -4.66 -2.70 23.52
N VAL A 28 -5.82 -3.12 23.00
CA VAL A 28 -7.10 -2.99 23.69
C VAL A 28 -7.11 -3.82 24.97
N ALA A 29 -6.69 -5.09 24.92
CA ALA A 29 -6.61 -5.94 26.10
C ALA A 29 -5.63 -5.40 27.17
N ALA A 30 -4.52 -4.80 26.75
CA ALA A 30 -3.57 -4.14 27.64
C ALA A 30 -4.18 -2.89 28.28
N GLY A 31 -4.83 -2.05 27.47
CA GLY A 31 -5.49 -0.81 27.91
C GLY A 31 -6.69 -1.05 28.83
N GLU A 32 -7.45 -2.13 28.63
CA GLU A 32 -8.53 -2.54 29.54
C GLU A 32 -7.97 -2.93 30.93
N ARG A 33 -6.85 -3.65 30.98
CA ARG A 33 -6.24 -4.09 32.25
C ARG A 33 -5.58 -2.95 33.02
N SER A 34 -5.01 -1.98 32.33
CA SER A 34 -4.32 -0.83 32.93
C SER A 34 -5.23 0.39 33.15
N GLY A 35 -6.48 0.35 32.68
CA GLY A 35 -7.37 1.51 32.67
C GLY A 35 -6.97 2.61 31.67
N SER A 36 -6.01 2.34 30.78
CA SER A 36 -5.48 3.30 29.80
C SER A 36 -5.97 3.01 28.38
N LEU A 37 -7.24 2.65 28.24
CA LEU A 37 -7.84 2.19 26.99
C LEU A 37 -7.71 3.23 25.86
N GLY A 38 -8.05 4.48 26.14
CA GLY A 38 -8.00 5.58 25.16
C GLY A 38 -6.59 5.77 24.57
N ASP A 39 -5.56 5.77 25.43
CA ASP A 39 -4.18 5.93 25.01
C ASP A 39 -3.71 4.76 24.14
N MET A 40 -4.09 3.53 24.49
CA MET A 40 -3.74 2.34 23.70
C MET A 40 -4.48 2.29 22.36
N PHE A 41 -5.72 2.75 22.29
CA PHE A 41 -6.43 2.92 21.01
C PHE A 41 -5.77 3.96 20.12
N GLY A 42 -5.37 5.12 20.68
CA GLY A 42 -4.66 6.15 19.92
C GLY A 42 -3.36 5.64 19.32
N ARG A 43 -2.59 4.86 20.08
CA ARG A 43 -1.38 4.18 19.58
C ARG A 43 -1.70 3.18 18.47
N GLY A 44 -2.78 2.42 18.61
CA GLY A 44 -3.20 1.48 17.58
C GLY A 44 -3.67 2.11 16.28
N ALA A 45 -4.39 3.23 16.37
CA ALA A 45 -4.77 4.01 15.20
C ALA A 45 -3.53 4.57 14.49
N ALA A 46 -2.59 5.14 15.24
CA ALA A 46 -1.33 5.65 14.68
C ALA A 46 -0.49 4.56 13.99
N GLN A 47 -0.51 3.33 14.53
CA GLN A 47 0.17 2.20 13.91
C GLN A 47 -0.47 1.81 12.57
N ILE A 48 -1.80 1.77 12.49
CA ILE A 48 -2.50 1.49 11.22
C ILE A 48 -2.22 2.60 10.19
N GLU A 49 -2.24 3.86 10.62
CA GLU A 49 -1.92 4.99 9.77
C GLU A 49 -0.51 4.86 9.18
N GLN A 50 0.48 4.52 10.01
CA GLN A 50 1.85 4.25 9.55
C GLN A 50 1.94 3.07 8.57
N GLU A 51 1.19 1.99 8.81
CA GLU A 51 1.15 0.85 7.89
C GLU A 51 0.53 1.23 6.54
N MET A 52 -0.55 2.03 6.56
CA MET A 52 -1.18 2.57 5.34
C MET A 52 -0.23 3.49 4.57
N ASP A 53 0.43 4.41 5.26
CA ASP A 53 1.38 5.35 4.65
C ASP A 53 2.58 4.61 4.05
N GLY A 54 3.10 3.59 4.73
CA GLY A 54 4.17 2.73 4.23
C GLY A 54 3.75 1.98 2.96
N ALA A 55 2.54 1.42 2.94
CA ALA A 55 2.00 0.74 1.76
C ALA A 55 1.79 1.70 0.58
N MET A 56 1.28 2.90 0.85
CA MET A 56 1.10 3.94 -0.17
C MET A 56 2.46 4.38 -0.74
N SER A 57 3.44 4.63 0.13
CA SER A 57 4.79 5.01 -0.30
C SER A 57 5.42 3.92 -1.17
N LEU A 58 5.34 2.65 -0.76
CA LEU A 58 5.84 1.54 -1.56
C LEU A 58 5.16 1.48 -2.93
N PHE A 59 3.83 1.64 -2.98
CA PHE A 59 3.07 1.64 -4.22
C PHE A 59 3.53 2.77 -5.17
N LEU A 60 3.66 3.99 -4.65
CA LEU A 60 4.13 5.15 -5.44
C LEU A 60 5.58 4.96 -5.91
N ASN A 61 6.45 4.46 -5.04
CA ASN A 61 7.86 4.19 -5.37
C ASN A 61 8.02 3.12 -6.45
N LEU A 62 7.10 2.14 -6.55
CA LEU A 62 7.08 1.14 -7.62
C LEU A 62 6.48 1.69 -8.93
N LEU A 63 5.60 2.67 -8.83
CA LEU A 63 4.97 3.31 -9.99
C LEU A 63 6.00 4.14 -10.80
N GLU A 64 6.92 4.81 -10.13
CA GLU A 64 7.98 5.60 -10.75
C GLU A 64 8.84 4.81 -11.78
N PRO A 65 9.50 3.68 -11.43
CA PRO A 65 10.27 2.90 -12.39
C PRO A 65 9.40 2.30 -13.50
N LEU A 66 8.13 1.98 -13.22
CA LEU A 66 7.20 1.48 -14.24
C LEU A 66 6.94 2.53 -15.32
N ILE A 67 6.71 3.79 -14.94
CA ILE A 67 6.56 4.90 -15.89
C ILE A 67 7.80 5.04 -16.76
N ILE A 68 9.00 4.98 -16.18
CA ILE A 68 10.26 5.11 -16.92
C ILE A 68 10.41 3.98 -17.94
N ILE A 69 10.10 2.73 -17.57
CA ILE A 69 10.14 1.58 -18.49
C ILE A 69 9.18 1.78 -19.66
N ILE A 70 7.93 2.18 -19.37
CA ILE A 70 6.92 2.43 -20.41
C ILE A 70 7.38 3.54 -21.35
N MET A 71 7.90 4.64 -20.80
CA MET A 71 8.44 5.76 -21.57
C MET A 71 9.61 5.31 -22.46
N GLY A 72 10.52 4.50 -21.91
CA GLY A 72 11.66 3.94 -22.65
C GLY A 72 11.23 3.07 -23.83
N VAL A 73 10.21 2.23 -23.66
CA VAL A 73 9.63 1.42 -24.74
C VAL A 73 9.02 2.31 -25.82
N ILE A 74 8.24 3.33 -25.44
CA ILE A 74 7.62 4.26 -26.39
C ILE A 74 8.69 4.99 -27.20
N VAL A 75 9.68 5.59 -26.53
CA VAL A 75 10.76 6.34 -27.19
C VAL A 75 11.56 5.42 -28.12
N THR A 76 11.93 4.22 -27.66
CA THR A 76 12.65 3.24 -28.48
C THR A 76 11.82 2.84 -29.71
N GLY A 77 10.51 2.62 -29.54
CA GLY A 77 9.59 2.31 -30.63
C GLY A 77 9.53 3.42 -31.68
N ILE A 78 9.49 4.69 -31.26
CA ILE A 78 9.51 5.85 -32.17
C ILE A 78 10.84 5.91 -32.92
N VAL A 79 11.96 5.78 -32.21
CA VAL A 79 13.31 5.83 -32.78
C VAL A 79 13.49 4.76 -33.85
N LEU A 80 13.10 3.50 -33.56
CA LEU A 80 13.16 2.40 -34.53
C LEU A 80 12.24 2.63 -35.73
N SER A 81 11.04 3.18 -35.50
CA SER A 81 10.08 3.48 -36.57
C SER A 81 10.62 4.50 -37.56
N ILE A 82 11.52 5.40 -37.15
CA ILE A 82 12.15 6.40 -38.01
C ILE A 82 13.46 5.88 -38.62
N LEU A 83 14.32 5.24 -37.81
CA LEU A 83 15.63 4.76 -38.26
C LEU A 83 15.53 3.66 -39.32
N LEU A 84 14.61 2.69 -39.16
CA LEU A 84 14.50 1.57 -40.09
C LEU A 84 14.18 2.01 -41.54
N PRO A 85 13.20 2.88 -41.80
CA PRO A 85 12.97 3.44 -43.14
C PRO A 85 14.19 4.17 -43.71
N ILE A 86 14.88 4.98 -42.91
CA ILE A 86 16.07 5.73 -43.36
C ILE A 86 17.17 4.76 -43.81
N LEU A 87 17.43 3.72 -43.01
CA LEU A 87 18.42 2.70 -43.36
C LEU A 87 18.06 1.99 -44.66
N LYS A 88 16.78 1.64 -44.86
CA LYS A 88 16.28 1.03 -46.11
C LYS A 88 16.46 1.95 -47.32
N LEU A 89 16.13 3.25 -47.18
CA LEU A 89 16.32 4.23 -48.26
C LEU A 89 17.80 4.40 -48.60
N ASN A 90 18.68 4.45 -47.61
CA ASN A 90 20.12 4.56 -47.82
C ASN A 90 20.70 3.33 -48.53
N THR A 91 20.22 2.12 -48.21
CA THR A 91 20.67 0.90 -48.91
C THR A 91 20.17 0.82 -50.35
N LEU A 92 18.95 1.31 -50.62
CA LEU A 92 18.42 1.40 -51.99
C LEU A 92 19.11 2.48 -52.85
N ALA A 93 19.65 3.53 -52.23
CA ALA A 93 20.34 4.61 -52.94
C ALA A 93 21.81 4.32 -53.24
N LEU A 94 22.44 3.43 -52.46
CA LEU A 94 23.85 3.06 -52.59
C LEU A 94 24.08 1.76 -53.38
N GLY A 95 23.03 0.99 -53.68
CA GLY A 95 23.05 -0.21 -54.52
C GLY A 95 22.52 0.06 -55.92
#